data_AF-A0A0S9KDD8-F1
#
_entry.id   AF-A0A0S9KDD8-F1
#
_cell.length_a   1.000
_cell.length_b   1.000
_cell.length_c   1.000
_cell.angle_alpha   90.00
_cell.angle_beta   90.00
_cell.angle_gamma   90.00
#
_symmetry.space_group_name_H-M   'P 1'
#
loop_
_entity.id
_entity.type
_entity.pdbx_description
1 polymer ?
#
loop_
_entity_poly.entity_id
_entity_poly.type
_entity_poly.pdbx_seq_one_letter_code
_entity_poly.pdbx_strand_id
1 'polypeptide(L)'
;MDNMTDATVKALSLLVDDIYALRCLFAHQSLELTELLKFKTFPRYRRQFAEEQVLRFQEIAAGDAHLAYFGTSTLSLEGAMRRLDLPHSDEVSWRLEDPLRHASEEQFEMRRGAAYEADVLEAHVSTAAPKKVVSGIQELAFWLRKAAAGEAGAAYKQIQEVAKARGLTGFAGQHALEAIGLDSCLTNSQYLTEIATHRTR
;
A
#
# COMPACT_ATOMS: atom_id res chain seq x y z
N MET A 1 -16.10 -26.80 9.97
CA MET A 1 -14.80 -26.13 9.80
C MET A 1 -13.78 -27.23 9.79
N ASP A 2 -13.29 -27.61 8.61
CA ASP A 2 -12.16 -28.54 8.53
C ASP A 2 -10.95 -27.89 9.22
N ASN A 3 -10.25 -28.67 10.03
CA ASN A 3 -9.06 -28.20 10.73
C ASN A 3 -7.99 -27.83 9.69
N MET A 4 -7.67 -26.55 9.57
CA MET A 4 -6.58 -26.08 8.73
C MET A 4 -5.26 -26.75 9.13
N THR A 5 -4.43 -27.11 8.16
CA THR A 5 -3.10 -27.67 8.43
C THR A 5 -2.16 -26.60 9.02
N ASP A 6 -1.16 -26.98 9.80
CA ASP A 6 -0.13 -26.08 10.32
C ASP A 6 0.56 -25.27 9.21
N ALA A 7 0.76 -25.89 8.05
CA ALA A 7 1.34 -25.23 6.87
C ALA A 7 0.41 -24.12 6.33
N THR A 8 -0.90 -24.38 6.27
CA THR A 8 -1.91 -23.41 5.85
C THR A 8 -1.97 -22.23 6.81
N VAL A 9 -1.97 -22.49 8.12
CA VAL A 9 -1.97 -21.44 9.16
C VAL A 9 -0.74 -20.56 9.07
N LYS A 10 0.44 -21.16 8.88
CA LYS A 10 1.70 -20.43 8.72
C LYS A 10 1.70 -19.56 7.46
N ALA A 11 1.28 -20.11 6.32
CA ALA A 11 1.22 -19.35 5.06
C ALA A 11 0.28 -18.16 5.17
N LEU A 12 -0.87 -18.36 5.83
CA LEU A 12 -1.85 -17.31 6.04
C LEU A 12 -1.33 -16.21 6.95
N SER A 13 -0.69 -16.56 8.07
CA SER A 13 -0.06 -15.59 8.97
C SER A 13 0.96 -14.71 8.23
N LEU A 14 1.77 -15.30 7.34
CA LEU A 14 2.75 -14.55 6.56
C LEU A 14 2.09 -13.59 5.55
N LEU A 15 1.00 -14.01 4.91
CA LEU A 15 0.24 -13.13 4.01
C LEU A 15 -0.36 -11.95 4.76
N VAL A 16 -1.00 -12.23 5.91
CA VAL A 16 -1.63 -11.17 6.71
C VAL A 16 -0.61 -10.19 7.28
N ASP A 17 0.56 -10.67 7.74
CA ASP A 17 1.64 -9.78 8.19
C ASP A 17 2.12 -8.85 7.06
N ASP A 18 2.22 -9.34 5.83
CA ASP A 18 2.62 -8.53 4.68
C ASP A 18 1.51 -7.54 4.25
N ILE A 19 0.24 -7.96 4.26
CA ILE A 19 -0.92 -7.09 4.03
C ILE A 19 -0.93 -5.96 5.06
N TYR A 20 -0.74 -6.28 6.34
CA TYR A 20 -0.66 -5.27 7.39
C TYR A 20 0.50 -4.29 7.17
N ALA A 21 1.67 -4.78 6.75
CA ALA A 21 2.80 -3.92 6.41
C ALA A 21 2.49 -3.02 5.21
N LEU A 22 1.81 -3.54 4.17
CA LEU A 22 1.35 -2.76 3.02
C LEU A 22 0.39 -1.66 3.46
N ARG A 23 -0.60 -1.98 4.31
CA ARG A 23 -1.57 -0.99 4.82
C ARG A 23 -0.89 0.13 5.58
N CYS A 24 0.02 -0.20 6.49
CA CYS A 24 0.82 0.78 7.21
C CYS A 24 1.67 1.65 6.27
N LEU A 25 2.26 1.04 5.23
CA LEU A 25 3.05 1.76 4.25
C LEU A 25 2.17 2.76 3.48
N PHE A 26 1.02 2.35 2.96
CA PHE A 26 0.10 3.24 2.25
C PHE A 26 -0.42 4.37 3.13
N ALA A 27 -0.75 4.09 4.39
CA ALA A 27 -1.13 5.12 5.35
C ALA A 27 -0.01 6.16 5.52
N HIS A 28 1.23 5.70 5.70
CA HIS A 28 2.40 6.57 5.77
C HIS A 28 2.59 7.40 4.49
N GLN A 29 2.46 6.78 3.31
CA GLN A 29 2.55 7.49 2.02
C GLN A 29 1.51 8.63 1.91
N SER A 30 0.28 8.39 2.38
CA SER A 30 -0.78 9.39 2.36
C SER A 30 -0.46 10.61 3.22
N LEU A 31 0.13 10.39 4.40
CA LEU A 31 0.53 11.46 5.32
C LEU A 31 1.67 12.29 4.73
N GLU A 32 2.72 11.64 4.24
CA GLU A 32 3.88 12.31 3.65
C GLU A 32 3.50 13.10 2.39
N LEU A 33 2.70 12.52 1.50
CA LEU A 33 2.23 13.25 0.30
C LEU A 33 1.37 14.45 0.70
N THR A 34 0.55 14.34 1.75
CA THR A 34 -0.21 15.46 2.31
C THR A 34 0.73 16.57 2.81
N GLU A 35 1.82 16.24 3.49
CA GLU A 35 2.83 17.24 3.90
C GLU A 35 3.51 17.90 2.69
N LEU A 36 3.82 17.14 1.63
CA LEU A 36 4.38 17.67 0.40
C LEU A 36 3.42 18.63 -0.32
N LEU A 37 2.12 18.39 -0.24
CA LEU A 37 1.11 19.27 -0.81
C LEU A 37 1.00 20.62 -0.08
N LYS A 38 1.45 20.74 1.17
CA LYS A 38 1.46 22.04 1.89
C LYS A 38 2.48 23.03 1.32
N PHE A 39 3.45 22.57 0.54
CA PHE A 39 4.40 23.46 -0.11
C PHE A 39 3.71 24.29 -1.21
N LYS A 40 3.80 25.63 -1.10
CA LYS A 40 3.24 26.57 -2.10
C LYS A 40 3.79 26.33 -3.52
N THR A 41 4.96 25.73 -3.60
CA THR A 41 5.70 25.41 -4.81
C THR A 41 5.34 24.07 -5.45
N PHE A 42 4.47 23.27 -4.81
CA PHE A 42 3.92 22.08 -5.44
C PHE A 42 3.10 22.49 -6.68
N PRO A 43 3.33 21.90 -7.87
CA PRO A 43 2.71 22.37 -9.11
C PRO A 43 1.17 22.38 -9.03
N ARG A 44 0.56 23.55 -9.24
CA ARG A 44 -0.90 23.74 -9.09
C ARG A 44 -1.72 22.78 -9.96
N TYR A 45 -1.29 22.53 -11.19
CA TYR A 45 -1.98 21.63 -12.12
C TYR A 45 -1.81 20.14 -11.78
N ARG A 46 -0.85 19.77 -10.91
CA ARG A 46 -0.66 18.40 -10.40
C ARG A 46 -1.35 18.17 -9.05
N ARG A 47 -1.66 19.25 -8.32
CA ARG A 47 -2.19 19.19 -6.96
C ARG A 47 -3.47 18.34 -6.87
N GLN A 48 -4.43 18.55 -7.76
CA GLN A 48 -5.67 17.75 -7.77
C GLN A 48 -5.37 16.25 -7.91
N PHE A 49 -4.50 15.87 -8.84
CA PHE A 49 -4.13 14.47 -9.05
C PHE A 49 -3.39 13.87 -7.85
N ALA A 50 -2.56 14.66 -7.17
CA ALA A 50 -1.87 14.24 -5.95
C ALA A 50 -2.84 14.14 -4.75
N GLU A 51 -3.84 15.00 -4.65
CA GLU A 51 -4.92 14.89 -3.66
C GLU A 51 -5.77 13.63 -3.91
N GLU A 52 -6.11 13.34 -5.17
CA GLU A 52 -6.75 12.06 -5.55
C GLU A 52 -5.86 10.85 -5.20
N GLN A 53 -4.55 10.97 -5.38
CA GLN A 53 -3.59 9.93 -4.98
C GLN A 53 -3.54 9.72 -3.46
N VAL A 54 -3.61 10.79 -2.66
CA VAL A 54 -3.74 10.68 -1.19
C VAL A 54 -4.98 9.87 -0.81
N LEU A 55 -6.12 10.14 -1.45
CA LEU A 55 -7.35 9.38 -1.21
C LEU A 55 -7.18 7.91 -1.55
N ARG A 56 -6.61 7.59 -2.72
CA ARG A 56 -6.33 6.19 -3.11
C ARG A 56 -5.41 5.47 -2.12
N PHE A 57 -4.40 6.16 -1.59
CA PHE A 57 -3.56 5.59 -0.52
C PHE A 57 -4.35 5.28 0.74
N GLN A 58 -5.29 6.14 1.14
CA GLN A 58 -6.14 5.91 2.30
C GLN A 58 -7.10 4.73 2.09
N GLU A 59 -7.72 4.63 0.91
CA GLU A 59 -8.59 3.49 0.53
C GLU A 59 -7.82 2.17 0.56
N ILE A 60 -6.61 2.11 0.01
CA ILE A 60 -5.78 0.90 0.06
C ILE A 60 -5.36 0.58 1.50
N ALA A 61 -5.01 1.59 2.29
CA ALA A 61 -4.68 1.41 3.71
C ALA A 61 -5.88 0.87 4.51
N ALA A 62 -7.11 1.14 4.07
CA ALA A 62 -8.33 0.58 4.66
C ALA A 62 -8.58 -0.89 4.26
N GLY A 63 -7.89 -1.41 3.24
CA GLY A 63 -8.13 -2.72 2.64
C GLY A 63 -9.02 -2.67 1.38
N ASP A 64 -9.45 -1.48 0.98
CA ASP A 64 -10.37 -1.26 -0.14
C ASP A 64 -9.63 -1.01 -1.46
N ALA A 65 -8.65 -1.85 -1.78
CA ALA A 65 -7.85 -1.71 -3.00
C ALA A 65 -8.71 -1.69 -4.28
N HIS A 66 -9.84 -2.41 -4.29
CA HIS A 66 -10.77 -2.39 -5.41
C HIS A 66 -11.45 -1.02 -5.61
N LEU A 67 -11.79 -0.30 -4.52
CA LEU A 67 -12.36 1.05 -4.58
C LEU A 67 -11.30 2.05 -5.03
N ALA A 68 -10.08 1.94 -4.48
CA ALA A 68 -8.97 2.82 -4.81
C ALA A 68 -8.70 2.89 -6.32
N TYR A 69 -8.85 1.76 -7.03
CA TYR A 69 -8.60 1.67 -8.46
C TYR A 69 -9.85 1.51 -9.32
N PHE A 70 -11.04 1.79 -8.76
CA PHE A 70 -12.27 1.77 -9.54
C PHE A 70 -12.17 2.75 -10.72
N GLY A 71 -12.41 2.25 -11.94
CA GLY A 71 -12.27 3.03 -13.18
C GLY A 71 -10.84 3.20 -13.69
N THR A 72 -9.83 2.70 -12.98
CA THR A 72 -8.45 2.61 -13.49
C THR A 72 -8.35 1.42 -14.44
N SER A 73 -7.74 1.63 -15.62
CA SER A 73 -7.54 0.55 -16.58
C SER A 73 -6.61 -0.53 -16.00
N THR A 74 -7.05 -1.79 -16.08
CA THR A 74 -6.23 -2.95 -15.72
C THR A 74 -4.90 -2.97 -16.47
N LEU A 75 -4.88 -2.49 -17.72
CA LEU A 75 -3.64 -2.39 -18.52
C LEU A 75 -2.63 -1.41 -17.92
N SER A 76 -3.09 -0.36 -17.23
CA SER A 76 -2.20 0.60 -16.57
C SER A 76 -1.55 -0.03 -15.35
N LEU A 77 -2.34 -0.75 -14.55
CA LEU A 77 -1.89 -1.49 -13.36
C LEU A 77 -0.90 -2.59 -13.76
N GLU A 78 -1.23 -3.41 -14.77
CA GLU A 78 -0.32 -4.41 -15.32
C GLU A 78 0.95 -3.79 -15.92
N GLY A 79 0.81 -2.67 -16.62
CA GLY A 79 1.93 -1.96 -17.23
C GLY A 79 2.95 -1.48 -16.19
N ALA A 80 2.49 -1.05 -15.02
CA ALA A 80 3.37 -0.67 -13.92
C ALA A 80 4.14 -1.87 -13.35
N MET A 81 3.47 -3.00 -13.14
CA MET A 81 4.13 -4.24 -12.72
C MET A 81 5.17 -4.71 -13.74
N ARG A 82 4.85 -4.67 -15.04
CA ARG A 82 5.79 -5.03 -16.12
C ARG A 82 7.02 -4.12 -16.15
N ARG A 83 6.88 -2.82 -15.88
CA ARG A 83 8.03 -1.88 -15.82
C ARG A 83 9.00 -2.21 -14.69
N LEU A 84 8.52 -2.86 -13.63
CA LEU A 84 9.33 -3.33 -12.50
C LEU A 84 9.80 -4.78 -12.65
N ASP A 85 9.52 -5.43 -13.78
CA ASP A 85 9.77 -6.86 -14.00
C ASP A 85 9.12 -7.77 -12.94
N LEU A 86 7.91 -7.40 -12.51
CA LEU A 86 7.14 -8.12 -11.50
C LEU A 86 5.98 -8.93 -12.13
N PRO A 87 5.51 -10.00 -11.47
CA PRO A 87 4.32 -10.72 -11.89
C PRO A 87 3.10 -9.79 -12.00
N HIS A 88 2.46 -9.76 -13.16
CA HIS A 88 1.36 -8.83 -13.47
C HIS A 88 0.00 -9.51 -13.57
N SER A 89 -0.04 -10.82 -13.36
CA SER A 89 -1.23 -11.67 -13.25
C SER A 89 -1.16 -12.45 -11.93
N ASP A 90 -2.30 -12.59 -11.27
CA ASP A 90 -2.44 -13.43 -10.08
C ASP A 90 -2.69 -14.89 -10.48
N GLU A 91 -1.65 -15.55 -10.98
CA GLU A 91 -1.73 -16.94 -11.42
C GLU A 91 -1.69 -17.95 -10.28
N VAL A 92 -1.52 -17.49 -9.04
CA VAL A 92 -1.28 -18.35 -7.88
C VAL A 92 -2.55 -18.48 -7.05
N SER A 93 -3.29 -17.38 -6.84
CA SER A 93 -4.43 -17.39 -5.91
C SER A 93 -5.55 -18.34 -6.29
N TRP A 94 -5.84 -18.52 -7.59
CA TRP A 94 -6.91 -19.42 -8.05
C TRP A 94 -6.65 -20.91 -7.75
N ARG A 95 -5.41 -21.26 -7.38
CA ARG A 95 -5.03 -22.62 -6.97
C ARG A 95 -5.10 -22.82 -5.46
N LEU A 96 -5.34 -21.76 -4.70
CA LEU A 96 -5.41 -21.79 -3.24
C LEU A 96 -6.85 -21.98 -2.79
N GLU A 97 -7.02 -22.61 -1.62
CA GLU A 97 -8.29 -22.68 -0.94
C GLU A 97 -8.49 -21.47 -0.03
N ASP A 98 -9.73 -21.15 0.29
CA ASP A 98 -10.03 -20.16 1.31
C ASP A 98 -9.49 -20.62 2.68
N PRO A 99 -8.97 -19.71 3.51
CA PRO A 99 -8.88 -18.25 3.34
C PRO A 99 -7.60 -17.76 2.64
N LEU A 100 -6.67 -18.66 2.27
CA LEU A 100 -5.38 -18.29 1.67
C LEU A 100 -5.57 -17.57 0.33
N ARG A 101 -6.56 -18.01 -0.45
CA ARG A 101 -6.89 -17.38 -1.71
C ARG A 101 -7.17 -15.89 -1.56
N HIS A 102 -8.07 -15.51 -0.66
CA HIS A 102 -8.44 -14.10 -0.47
C HIS A 102 -7.29 -13.23 0.01
N ALA A 103 -6.51 -13.72 0.99
CA ALA A 103 -5.34 -12.99 1.45
C ALA A 103 -4.29 -12.82 0.33
N SER A 104 -4.13 -13.84 -0.52
CA SER A 104 -3.25 -13.76 -1.69
C SER A 104 -3.76 -12.76 -2.73
N GLU A 105 -5.06 -12.75 -3.04
CA GLU A 105 -5.69 -11.80 -3.97
C GLU A 105 -5.53 -10.36 -3.48
N GLU A 106 -5.82 -10.09 -2.20
CA GLU A 106 -5.67 -8.75 -1.62
C GLU A 106 -4.22 -8.29 -1.62
N GLN A 107 -3.28 -9.13 -1.17
CA GLN A 107 -1.85 -8.81 -1.21
C GLN A 107 -1.41 -8.46 -2.63
N PHE A 108 -1.83 -9.26 -3.63
CA PHE A 108 -1.49 -9.02 -5.02
C PHE A 108 -2.02 -7.66 -5.50
N GLU A 109 -3.29 -7.36 -5.22
CA GLU A 109 -3.91 -6.08 -5.59
C GLU A 109 -3.22 -4.88 -4.96
N MET A 110 -2.88 -4.96 -3.67
CA MET A 110 -2.13 -3.91 -2.98
C MET A 110 -0.74 -3.70 -3.56
N ARG A 111 -0.01 -4.77 -3.89
CA ARG A 111 1.33 -4.67 -4.52
C ARG A 111 1.25 -4.09 -5.92
N ARG A 112 0.23 -4.48 -6.70
CA ARG A 112 -0.04 -3.92 -8.02
C ARG A 112 -0.36 -2.42 -7.95
N GLY A 113 -1.17 -2.04 -6.97
CA GLY A 113 -1.42 -0.63 -6.65
C GLY A 113 -0.14 0.12 -6.30
N ALA A 114 0.74 -0.47 -5.49
CA ALA A 114 1.99 0.17 -5.11
C ALA A 114 2.89 0.45 -6.32
N ALA A 115 3.00 -0.50 -7.26
CA ALA A 115 3.72 -0.29 -8.51
C ALA A 115 3.15 0.88 -9.32
N TYR A 116 1.83 0.91 -9.49
CA TYR A 116 1.15 1.95 -10.24
C TYR A 116 1.33 3.34 -9.61
N GLU A 117 1.15 3.46 -8.30
CA GLU A 117 1.25 4.76 -7.63
C GLU A 117 2.68 5.27 -7.56
N ALA A 118 3.69 4.39 -7.55
CA ALA A 118 5.08 4.80 -7.71
C ALA A 118 5.31 5.53 -9.05
N ASP A 119 4.74 5.02 -10.14
CA ASP A 119 4.83 5.66 -11.45
C ASP A 119 4.05 6.99 -11.51
N VAL A 120 2.87 7.04 -10.87
CA VAL A 120 2.06 8.27 -10.78
C VAL A 120 2.79 9.35 -9.98
N LEU A 121 3.42 8.98 -8.86
CA LEU A 121 4.24 9.89 -8.06
C LEU A 121 5.36 10.51 -8.89
N GLU A 122 6.11 9.69 -9.62
CA GLU A 122 7.20 10.20 -10.45
C GLU A 122 6.71 11.13 -11.57
N ALA A 123 5.49 10.92 -12.09
CA ALA A 123 4.87 11.83 -13.05
C ALA A 123 4.54 13.22 -12.46
N HIS A 124 4.51 13.38 -11.13
CA HIS A 124 4.40 14.69 -10.48
C HIS A 124 5.72 15.46 -10.45
N VAL A 125 6.87 14.80 -10.62
CA VAL A 125 8.17 15.47 -10.66
C VAL A 125 8.25 16.38 -11.89
N SER A 126 8.46 17.66 -11.66
CA SER A 126 8.71 18.64 -12.72
C SER A 126 10.06 19.31 -12.52
N THR A 127 10.69 19.76 -13.59
CA THR A 127 11.99 20.47 -13.55
C THR A 127 11.93 21.78 -12.75
N ALA A 128 10.74 22.34 -12.54
CA ALA A 128 10.52 23.56 -11.77
C ALA A 128 10.18 23.29 -10.28
N ALA A 129 10.01 22.04 -9.87
CA ALA A 129 9.68 21.71 -8.48
C ALA A 129 10.91 21.88 -7.57
N PRO A 130 10.76 22.38 -6.33
CA PRO A 130 11.90 22.50 -5.43
C PRO A 130 12.48 21.15 -5.06
N LYS A 131 13.79 21.14 -4.80
CA LYS A 131 14.55 19.93 -4.44
C LYS A 131 13.90 19.10 -3.33
N LYS A 132 13.33 19.75 -2.31
CA LYS A 132 12.64 19.06 -1.20
C LYS A 132 11.38 18.30 -1.65
N VAL A 133 10.60 18.88 -2.57
CA VAL A 133 9.39 18.22 -3.12
C VAL A 133 9.82 17.05 -4.00
N VAL A 134 10.82 17.25 -4.85
CA VAL A 134 11.36 16.20 -5.72
C VAL A 134 11.91 15.04 -4.89
N SER A 135 12.74 15.32 -3.88
CA SER A 135 13.31 14.28 -3.02
C SER A 135 12.24 13.54 -2.22
N GLY A 136 11.21 14.26 -1.73
CA GLY A 136 10.08 13.63 -1.05
C GLY A 136 9.32 12.68 -1.96
N ILE A 137 8.93 13.12 -3.15
CA ILE A 137 8.24 12.27 -4.14
C ILE A 137 9.08 11.04 -4.52
N GLN A 138 10.40 11.20 -4.70
CA GLN A 138 11.31 10.10 -5.00
C GLN A 138 11.43 9.10 -3.84
N GLU A 139 11.46 9.58 -2.60
CA GLU A 139 11.45 8.74 -1.39
C GLU A 139 10.13 7.94 -1.30
N LEU A 140 8.99 8.57 -1.57
CA LEU A 140 7.69 7.89 -1.61
C LEU A 140 7.62 6.80 -2.69
N ALA A 141 8.03 7.14 -3.92
CA ALA A 141 8.06 6.19 -5.03
C ALA A 141 9.02 5.02 -4.76
N PHE A 142 10.15 5.27 -4.10
CA PHE A 142 11.10 4.22 -3.70
C PHE A 142 10.45 3.21 -2.74
N TRP A 143 9.74 3.67 -1.71
CA TRP A 143 9.08 2.78 -0.76
C TRP A 143 7.96 1.96 -1.40
N LEU A 144 7.18 2.57 -2.29
CA LEU A 144 6.11 1.86 -3.01
C LEU A 144 6.66 0.77 -3.95
N ARG A 145 7.79 1.01 -4.63
CA ARG A 145 8.46 -0.04 -5.42
C ARG A 145 8.94 -1.20 -4.57
N LYS A 146 9.49 -0.91 -3.40
CA LYS A 146 9.86 -1.94 -2.41
C LYS A 146 8.64 -2.76 -1.98
N ALA A 147 7.53 -2.08 -1.71
CA ALA A 147 6.27 -2.74 -1.38
C ALA A 147 5.78 -3.64 -2.53
N ALA A 148 5.78 -3.13 -3.76
CA ALA A 148 5.39 -3.88 -4.96
C ALA A 148 6.23 -5.14 -5.16
N ALA A 149 7.54 -5.06 -4.92
CA ALA A 149 8.48 -6.18 -5.00
C ALA A 149 8.32 -7.22 -3.86
N GLY A 150 7.39 -7.01 -2.93
CA GLY A 150 7.16 -7.88 -1.79
C GLY A 150 8.12 -7.65 -0.63
N GLU A 151 8.74 -6.48 -0.57
CA GLU A 151 9.60 -6.05 0.55
C GLU A 151 8.84 -5.13 1.53
N ALA A 152 7.51 -5.18 1.59
CA ALA A 152 6.70 -4.28 2.41
C ALA A 152 7.03 -4.39 3.89
N GLY A 153 7.21 -5.60 4.43
CA GLY A 153 7.64 -5.79 5.82
C GLY A 153 9.02 -5.21 6.14
N ALA A 154 9.95 -5.21 5.18
CA ALA A 154 11.27 -4.59 5.36
C ALA A 154 11.19 -3.06 5.25
N ALA A 155 10.44 -2.55 4.26
CA ALA A 155 10.17 -1.13 4.07
C ALA A 155 9.50 -0.53 5.31
N TYR A 156 8.49 -1.20 5.86
CA TYR A 156 7.80 -0.83 7.09
C TYR A 156 8.77 -0.58 8.25
N LYS A 157 9.70 -1.52 8.51
CA LYS A 157 10.69 -1.39 9.59
C LYS A 157 11.63 -0.20 9.37
N GLN A 158 12.12 -0.04 8.15
CA GLN A 158 13.03 1.06 7.80
C GLN A 158 12.33 2.42 7.94
N ILE A 159 11.08 2.54 7.49
CA ILE A 159 10.27 3.74 7.66
C ILE A 159 10.10 4.07 9.15
N GLN A 160 9.82 3.08 9.99
CA GLN A 160 9.73 3.30 11.45
C GLN A 160 11.04 3.78 12.06
N GLU A 161 12.17 3.21 11.65
CA GLU A 161 13.50 3.64 12.11
C GLU A 161 13.80 5.08 11.69
N VAL A 162 13.51 5.43 10.43
CA VAL A 162 13.67 6.78 9.90
C VAL A 162 12.75 7.76 10.63
N ALA A 163 11.48 7.41 10.83
CA ALA A 163 10.51 8.23 11.55
C ALA A 163 10.95 8.46 12.99
N LYS A 164 11.43 7.41 13.68
CA LYS A 164 12.00 7.52 15.03
C LYS A 164 13.22 8.45 15.07
N ALA A 165 14.14 8.31 14.12
CA ALA A 165 15.32 9.17 14.02
C ALA A 165 14.96 10.65 13.75
N ARG A 166 13.83 10.90 13.07
CA ARG A 166 13.29 12.24 12.79
C ARG A 166 12.37 12.79 13.90
N GLY A 167 12.08 12.02 14.95
CA GLY A 167 11.12 12.40 16.00
C GLY A 167 9.66 12.39 15.56
N LEU A 168 9.34 11.66 14.48
CA LEU A 168 8.03 11.58 13.83
C LEU A 168 7.37 10.21 14.03
N THR A 169 7.49 9.59 15.20
CA THR A 169 6.98 8.23 15.44
C THR A 169 5.47 8.10 15.19
N GLY A 170 4.70 9.19 15.32
CA GLY A 170 3.27 9.24 15.00
C GLY A 170 2.93 9.16 13.51
N PHE A 171 3.92 9.18 12.61
CA PHE A 171 3.73 9.16 11.16
C PHE A 171 4.06 7.81 10.52
N ALA A 172 4.42 6.78 11.30
CA ALA A 172 4.89 5.51 10.78
C ALA A 172 4.27 4.30 11.47
N GLY A 173 4.23 3.20 10.72
CA GLY A 173 3.65 1.94 11.15
C GLY A 173 2.18 2.07 11.58
N GLN A 174 1.82 1.45 12.69
CA GLN A 174 0.44 1.45 13.19
C GLN A 174 -0.10 2.87 13.47
N HIS A 175 0.78 3.81 13.89
CA HIS A 175 0.36 5.19 14.14
C HIS A 175 -0.01 5.93 12.86
N ALA A 176 0.52 5.52 11.70
CA ALA A 176 0.10 6.08 10.44
C ALA A 176 -1.37 5.74 10.14
N LEU A 177 -1.81 4.52 10.47
CA LEU A 177 -3.21 4.11 10.34
C LEU A 177 -4.11 4.94 11.27
N GLU A 178 -3.72 5.05 12.55
CA GLU A 178 -4.44 5.86 13.53
C GLU A 178 -4.56 7.33 13.11
N ALA A 179 -3.48 7.90 12.55
CA ALA A 179 -3.44 9.29 12.10
C ALA A 179 -4.39 9.59 10.93
N ILE A 180 -4.73 8.58 10.13
CA ILE A 180 -5.75 8.69 9.07
C ILE A 180 -7.13 8.17 9.50
N GLY A 181 -7.30 7.85 10.80
CA GLY A 181 -8.57 7.44 11.38
C GLY A 181 -8.93 5.96 11.18
N LEU A 182 -7.96 5.12 10.83
CA LEU A 182 -8.13 3.67 10.68
C LEU A 182 -7.74 2.93 11.97
N ASP A 183 -8.31 1.73 12.14
CA ASP A 183 -7.97 0.83 13.24
C ASP A 183 -6.55 0.24 13.06
N SER A 184 -5.67 0.47 14.04
CA SER A 184 -4.31 -0.08 14.09
C SER A 184 -4.26 -1.57 14.44
N CYS A 185 -5.36 -2.13 14.98
CA CYS A 185 -5.44 -3.49 15.49
C CYS A 185 -5.97 -4.51 14.48
N LEU A 186 -6.20 -4.15 13.21
CA LEU A 186 -6.53 -5.08 12.12
C LEU A 186 -5.32 -5.96 11.74
N THR A 187 -4.74 -6.62 12.74
CA THR A 187 -3.72 -7.66 12.62
C THR A 187 -4.35 -9.01 12.89
N ASN A 188 -4.06 -9.97 12.01
CA ASN A 188 -4.30 -11.41 12.15
C ASN A 188 -5.71 -11.84 12.57
N SER A 189 -6.15 -11.78 13.83
CA SER A 189 -7.39 -12.46 14.25
C SER A 189 -8.69 -11.79 13.78
N GLN A 190 -8.78 -10.45 13.84
CA GLN A 190 -9.97 -9.73 13.34
C GLN A 190 -10.03 -9.72 11.81
N TYR A 191 -8.90 -9.55 11.13
CA TYR A 191 -8.83 -9.65 9.67
C TYR A 191 -9.15 -11.06 9.16
N LEU A 192 -8.71 -12.12 9.88
CA LEU A 192 -9.15 -13.50 9.61
C LEU A 192 -10.66 -13.68 9.80
N THR A 193 -11.22 -13.02 10.82
CA THR A 193 -12.66 -13.05 11.08
C THR A 193 -13.44 -12.27 10.02
N GLU A 194 -12.94 -11.12 9.57
CA GLU A 194 -13.49 -10.29 8.49
C GLU A 194 -13.43 -10.97 7.12
N ILE A 195 -12.28 -11.54 6.72
CA ILE A 195 -12.20 -12.39 5.52
C ILE A 195 -13.23 -13.53 5.61
N ALA A 196 -13.36 -14.17 6.78
CA ALA A 196 -14.31 -15.25 6.98
C ALA A 196 -15.78 -14.79 6.96
N THR A 197 -16.07 -13.51 7.24
CA THR A 197 -17.44 -12.96 7.35
C THR A 197 -17.89 -12.14 6.13
N HIS A 198 -16.97 -11.60 5.34
CA HIS A 198 -17.26 -11.04 4.00
C HIS A 198 -17.80 -12.09 3.01
N ARG A 199 -17.87 -13.37 3.42
CA ARG A 199 -18.53 -14.52 2.76
C ARG A 199 -20.05 -14.43 2.55
N THR A 200 -20.73 -13.32 2.84
CA THR A 200 -22.22 -13.32 2.90
C THR A 200 -22.94 -12.16 2.23
N ARG A 201 -22.31 -11.44 1.30
CA ARG A 201 -23.01 -10.46 0.46
C ARG A 201 -22.69 -10.64 -1.01
#